data_AF-F2UXM0-F1
#
_entry.id   AF-F2UXM0-F1
#
_cell.length_a   1.000
_cell.length_b   1.000
_cell.length_c   1.000
_cell.angle_alpha   90.00
_cell.angle_beta   90.00
_cell.angle_gamma   90.00
#
_symmetry.space_group_name_H-M   'P 1'
#
loop_
_entity.id
_entity.type
_entity.pdbx_description
1 polymer ?
#
loop_
_entity_poly.entity_id
_entity_poly.type
_entity_poly.pdbx_seq_one_letter_code
_entity_poly.pdbx_strand_id
1 'polypeptide(L)'
;MAKTLKMNYDDAEIIKNNFYDAQDDLESKKKGFPKSVDGGDGTEYIVEMIAKIAEDAGDIAICSELGGDKMANAMDKIKGVDEGVAQTFREMEKKIS
;
A
#
# COMPACT_ATOMS: atom_id res chain seq x y z
N MET A 1 -10.99 26.15 18.14
CA MET A 1 -10.38 26.07 16.80
C MET A 1 -10.73 24.71 16.21
N ALA A 2 -11.38 24.65 15.05
CA ALA A 2 -11.54 23.39 14.34
C ALA A 2 -10.14 22.89 13.94
N LYS A 3 -9.81 21.63 14.26
CA LYS A 3 -8.60 20.98 13.74
C LYS A 3 -8.88 20.64 12.28
N THR A 4 -8.54 21.54 11.36
CA THR A 4 -8.66 21.28 9.93
C THR A 4 -7.62 20.22 9.56
N LEU A 5 -8.07 19.00 9.26
CA LEU A 5 -7.22 17.97 8.67
C LEU A 5 -6.89 18.42 7.25
N LYS A 6 -5.62 18.70 6.97
CA LYS A 6 -5.13 18.97 5.62
C LYS A 6 -4.26 17.79 5.20
N MET A 7 -4.74 16.99 4.25
CA MET A 7 -3.95 15.97 3.59
C MET A 7 -3.37 16.55 2.29
N ASN A 8 -2.09 16.36 2.04
CA ASN A 8 -1.54 16.58 0.70
C ASN A 8 -1.87 15.34 -0.13
N TYR A 9 -2.79 15.49 -1.09
CA TYR A 9 -3.24 14.37 -1.91
C TYR A 9 -2.14 13.84 -2.82
N ASP A 10 -1.21 14.68 -3.28
CA ASP A 10 -0.10 14.26 -4.14
C ASP A 10 0.88 13.36 -3.35
N ASP A 11 1.27 13.79 -2.14
CA ASP A 11 2.14 12.98 -1.27
C ASP A 11 1.44 11.67 -0.85
N ALA A 12 0.13 11.72 -0.61
CA ALA A 12 -0.67 10.56 -0.26
C ALA A 12 -0.74 9.53 -1.40
N GLU A 13 -0.93 10.00 -2.63
CA GLU A 13 -0.90 9.19 -3.85
C GLU A 13 0.46 8.52 -4.04
N ILE A 14 1.56 9.26 -3.83
CA ILE A 14 2.93 8.73 -3.91
C ILE A 14 3.13 7.61 -2.88
N ILE A 15 2.76 7.84 -1.61
CA ILE A 15 2.93 6.83 -0.55
C ILE A 15 2.09 5.58 -0.84
N LYS A 16 0.83 5.76 -1.29
CA LYS A 16 -0.04 4.66 -1.71
C LYS A 16 0.62 3.83 -2.82
N ASN A 17 1.13 4.49 -3.86
CA ASN A 17 1.74 3.80 -5.00
C ASN A 17 3.04 3.08 -4.58
N ASN A 18 3.86 3.66 -3.70
CA ASN A 18 5.06 2.99 -3.19
C ASN A 18 4.75 1.65 -2.50
N PHE A 19 3.60 1.55 -1.82
CA PHE A 19 3.15 0.30 -1.23
C PHE A 19 2.82 -0.75 -2.30
N TYR A 20 2.04 -0.37 -3.31
CA TYR A 20 1.71 -1.30 -4.39
C TYR A 20 2.94 -1.69 -5.22
N ASP A 21 3.84 -0.75 -5.51
CA ASP A 21 5.10 -1.03 -6.21
C ASP A 21 5.96 -2.03 -5.42
N ALA A 22 6.02 -1.91 -4.09
CA ALA A 22 6.75 -2.86 -3.25
C ALA A 22 6.13 -4.27 -3.27
N GLN A 23 4.80 -4.38 -3.30
CA GLN A 23 4.13 -5.66 -3.48
C GLN A 23 4.48 -6.27 -4.85
N ASP A 24 4.33 -5.49 -5.92
CA ASP A 24 4.58 -5.93 -7.29
C ASP A 24 6.04 -6.38 -7.49
N ASP A 25 6.99 -5.64 -6.91
CA ASP A 25 8.41 -6.00 -6.93
C ASP A 25 8.67 -7.35 -6.26
N LEU A 26 8.05 -7.61 -5.11
CA LEU A 26 8.23 -8.88 -4.39
C LEU A 26 7.57 -10.05 -5.12
N GLU A 27 6.36 -9.85 -5.66
CA GLU A 27 5.64 -10.90 -6.38
C GLU A 27 6.27 -11.23 -7.74
N SER A 28 6.77 -10.23 -8.46
CA SER A 28 7.39 -10.40 -9.78
C SER A 28 8.71 -11.18 -9.73
N LYS A 29 9.41 -11.13 -8.58
CA LYS A 29 10.69 -11.83 -8.34
C LYS A 29 10.54 -13.35 -8.15
N LYS A 30 9.32 -13.91 -8.12
CA LYS A 30 9.06 -15.36 -8.09
C LYS A 30 9.84 -16.14 -9.16
N LYS A 31 10.14 -15.53 -10.31
CA LYS A 31 10.90 -16.17 -11.40
C LYS A 31 12.37 -16.40 -11.10
N GLY A 32 12.95 -15.68 -10.14
CA GLY A 32 14.36 -15.81 -9.73
C GLY A 32 14.60 -16.90 -8.68
N PHE A 33 13.54 -17.56 -8.21
CA PHE A 33 13.64 -18.53 -7.13
C PHE A 33 14.36 -19.81 -7.60
N PRO A 34 15.36 -20.30 -6.86
CA PRO A 34 16.12 -21.49 -7.26
C PRO A 34 15.21 -22.73 -7.26
N LYS A 35 15.28 -23.52 -8.34
CA LYS A 35 14.52 -24.77 -8.47
C LYS A 35 15.20 -25.97 -7.82
N SER A 36 16.52 -25.87 -7.65
CA SER A 36 17.36 -26.90 -7.05
C SER A 36 18.61 -26.23 -6.50
N VAL A 37 19.14 -26.76 -5.40
CA VAL A 37 20.43 -26.36 -4.85
C VAL A 37 21.26 -27.62 -4.63
N ASP A 38 22.54 -27.58 -5.01
CA ASP A 38 23.49 -28.64 -4.69
C ASP A 38 24.35 -28.17 -3.52
N GLY A 39 23.88 -28.50 -2.31
CA GLY A 39 24.52 -28.12 -1.06
C GLY A 39 25.32 -29.24 -0.40
N GLY A 40 25.43 -30.42 -1.04
CA GLY A 40 25.89 -31.64 -0.37
C GLY A 40 25.09 -31.91 0.90
N ASP A 41 25.78 -32.24 1.99
CA ASP A 41 25.18 -32.47 3.31
C ASP A 41 24.46 -31.22 3.89
N GLY A 42 24.76 -30.02 3.37
CA GLY A 42 24.13 -28.77 3.79
C GLY A 42 22.82 -28.43 3.05
N THR A 43 22.38 -29.26 2.11
CA THR A 43 21.22 -28.99 1.24
C THR A 43 19.95 -28.68 2.04
N GLU A 44 19.69 -29.42 3.11
CA GLU A 44 18.48 -29.23 3.95
C GLU A 44 18.45 -27.82 4.57
N TYR A 45 19.55 -27.38 5.18
CA TYR A 45 19.67 -26.04 5.75
C TYR A 45 19.49 -24.93 4.71
N ILE A 46 20.04 -25.13 3.51
CA ILE A 46 19.91 -24.14 2.44
C ILE A 46 18.45 -24.05 1.97
N VAL A 47 17.77 -25.18 1.82
CA VAL A 47 16.35 -25.22 1.46
C VAL A 47 15.50 -24.55 2.53
N GLU A 48 15.75 -24.82 3.82
CA GLU A 48 15.05 -24.16 4.93
C GLU A 48 15.24 -22.64 4.93
N MET A 49 16.48 -22.16 4.76
CA MET A 49 16.75 -20.73 4.68
C MET A 49 16.04 -20.07 3.50
N ILE A 50 16.07 -20.70 2.33
CA ILE A 50 15.40 -20.22 1.13
C ILE A 50 13.87 -20.17 1.36
N ALA A 51 13.28 -21.22 1.94
CA ALA A 51 11.86 -21.28 2.23
C ALA A 51 11.43 -20.14 3.16
N LYS A 52 12.22 -19.88 4.22
CA LYS A 52 11.95 -18.78 5.15
C LYS A 52 12.04 -17.40 4.49
N ILE A 53 13.03 -17.17 3.62
CA ILE A 53 13.13 -15.93 2.86
C ILE A 53 11.90 -15.73 1.95
N ALA A 54 11.40 -16.79 1.33
CA ALA A 54 10.17 -16.72 0.53
C ALA A 54 8.93 -16.40 1.38
N GLU A 55 8.81 -17.01 2.54
CA GLU A 55 7.72 -16.74 3.49
C GLU A 55 7.75 -15.27 3.95
N ASP A 56 8.91 -14.80 4.43
CA ASP A 56 9.10 -13.41 4.85
C ASP A 56 8.80 -12.41 3.72
N ALA A 57 9.21 -12.72 2.48
CA ALA A 57 8.90 -11.89 1.31
C ALA A 57 7.40 -11.85 1.00
N GLY A 58 6.70 -12.98 1.16
CA GLY A 58 5.25 -13.05 1.01
C GLY A 58 4.51 -12.20 2.05
N ASP A 59 4.94 -12.27 3.31
CA ASP A 59 4.37 -11.48 4.40
C ASP A 59 4.56 -9.97 4.16
N ILE A 60 5.74 -9.55 3.68
CA ILE A 60 5.99 -8.14 3.32
C ILE A 60 5.07 -7.71 2.17
N ALA A 61 4.88 -8.54 1.13
CA ALA A 61 4.01 -8.21 0.01
C ALA A 61 2.55 -7.98 0.48
N ILE A 62 2.04 -8.86 1.34
CA ILE A 62 0.70 -8.71 1.95
C ILE A 62 0.61 -7.44 2.80
N CYS A 63 1.63 -7.15 3.61
CA CYS A 63 1.65 -5.95 4.43
C CYS A 63 1.68 -4.67 3.58
N SER A 64 2.39 -4.72 2.45
CA SER A 64 2.45 -3.62 1.49
C SER A 64 1.08 -3.37 0.85
N GLU A 65 0.41 -4.41 0.34
CA GLU A 65 -0.97 -4.33 -0.18
C GLU A 65 -1.92 -3.69 0.85
N LEU A 66 -1.91 -4.19 2.09
CA LEU A 66 -2.72 -3.67 3.19
C LEU A 66 -2.41 -2.20 3.51
N GLY A 67 -1.16 -1.78 3.36
CA GLY A 67 -0.72 -0.39 3.51
C GLY A 67 -1.30 0.51 2.44
N GLY A 68 -1.18 0.10 1.17
CA GLY A 68 -1.75 0.80 0.01
C GLY A 68 -3.26 0.96 0.12
N ASP A 69 -3.98 -0.12 0.43
CA ASP A 69 -5.43 -0.12 0.58
C ASP A 69 -5.92 0.80 1.69
N LYS A 70 -5.24 0.80 2.84
CA LYS A 70 -5.59 1.71 3.94
C LYS A 70 -5.37 3.16 3.55
N MET A 71 -4.33 3.45 2.78
CA MET A 71 -4.04 4.80 2.31
C MET A 71 -5.10 5.26 1.30
N ALA A 72 -5.44 4.42 0.33
CA ALA A 72 -6.51 4.68 -0.64
C ALA A 72 -7.85 4.97 0.05
N ASN A 73 -8.23 4.12 1.01
CA ASN A 73 -9.46 4.30 1.79
C ASN A 73 -9.45 5.59 2.64
N ALA A 74 -8.29 6.02 3.15
CA ALA A 74 -8.17 7.28 3.88
C ALA A 74 -8.33 8.49 2.95
N MET A 75 -7.72 8.45 1.77
CA MET A 75 -7.85 9.49 0.74
C MET A 75 -9.31 9.66 0.30
N ASP A 76 -10.01 8.56 0.01
CA ASP A 76 -11.42 8.59 -0.42
C ASP A 76 -12.33 9.21 0.64
N LYS A 77 -12.11 8.87 1.92
CA LYS A 77 -12.89 9.44 3.03
C LYS A 77 -12.70 10.94 3.17
N ILE A 78 -11.46 11.43 3.09
CA ILE A 78 -11.19 12.87 3.25
C ILE A 78 -11.73 13.64 2.04
N LYS A 79 -11.54 13.11 0.83
CA LYS A 79 -12.08 13.71 -0.39
C LYS A 79 -13.61 13.83 -0.34
N GLY A 80 -14.30 12.78 0.13
CA GLY A 80 -15.76 12.83 0.31
C GLY A 80 -16.21 13.90 1.31
N VAL A 81 -15.45 14.12 2.40
CA VAL A 81 -15.72 15.20 3.36
C VAL A 81 -15.52 16.57 2.72
N ASP A 82 -14.41 16.76 2.00
CA ASP A 82 -14.10 18.01 1.30
C ASP A 82 -15.18 18.36 0.26
N GLU A 83 -15.61 17.36 -0.53
CA GLU A 83 -16.68 17.51 -1.52
C GLU A 83 -18.02 17.87 -0.88
N GLY A 84 -18.37 17.25 0.25
CA GLY A 84 -19.60 17.55 1.01
C GLY A 84 -19.61 18.97 1.58
N VAL A 85 -18.48 19.44 2.09
CA VAL A 85 -18.31 20.82 2.56
C VAL A 85 -18.42 21.80 1.38
N ALA A 86 -17.76 21.52 0.26
CA ALA A 86 -17.85 22.34 -0.95
C ALA A 86 -19.29 22.40 -1.51
N GLN A 87 -20.03 21.29 -1.48
CA GLN A 87 -21.44 21.27 -1.85
C GLN A 87 -22.29 22.13 -0.92
N THR A 88 -22.07 22.03 0.40
CA THR A 88 -22.78 22.85 1.38
C THR A 88 -22.61 24.35 1.11
N PHE A 89 -21.38 24.79 0.80
CA PHE A 89 -21.15 26.19 0.44
C PHE A 89 -21.85 26.61 -0.86
N ARG A 90 -21.84 25.77 -1.91
CA ARG A 90 -22.58 26.02 -3.16
C ARG A 90 -24.10 26.12 -2.93
N GLU A 91 -24.65 25.31 -2.03
CA GLU A 91 -26.06 25.37 -1.67
C GLU A 91 -26.41 26.61 -0.86
N MET A 92 -25.52 27.05 0.04
CA MET A 92 -25.68 28.32 0.75
C MET A 92 -25.67 29.51 -0.21
N GLU A 93 -24.72 29.56 -1.14
CA GLU A 93 -24.64 30.62 -2.16
C GLU A 93 -25.95 30.73 -2.97
N LYS A 94 -26.53 29.59 -3.38
CA LYS A 94 -27.82 29.54 -4.08
C LYS A 94 -29.02 30.01 -3.25
N LYS A 95 -28.96 29.93 -1.92
CA LYS A 95 -30.04 30.38 -1.02
C LYS A 95 -29.96 31.87 -0.68
N ILE A 96 -28.78 32.47 -0.86
CA ILE A 96 -28.51 33.87 -0.55
C ILE A 96 -28.58 34.75 -1.81
N SER A 97 -28.45 34.14 -3.00
CA SER A 97 -28.76 34.74 -4.31
C SER A 97 -30.26 34.71 -4.64
#